data_AF-A0A0D2MW21-F1
#
_entry.id   AF-A0A0D2MW21-F1
#
_cell.length_a   1.000
_cell.length_b   1.000
_cell.length_c   1.000
_cell.angle_alpha   90.00
_cell.angle_beta   90.00
_cell.angle_gamma   90.00
#
_symmetry.space_group_name_H-M   'P 1'
#
loop_
_entity.id
_entity.type
_entity.pdbx_description
1 polymer ?
#
loop_
_entity_poly.entity_id
_entity_poly.type
_entity_poly.pdbx_seq_one_letter_code
_entity_poly.pdbx_strand_id
1 'polypeptide(L)'
;MRVLREALVARAVAERCGGLSDEELADRLQALGNLLPTLRGRLLLLRADLLAELAGDVGAVAKKLVQLRLWFPQADLGQLLGSRPSLLSEEEFSRIPAARQQLLARYPDPGSTHGSADSPCACTAEGGSAIGGHGRGGGAEGSACSSVVDALVTRQPLLLVEDLEELLSELQSATAQAVAVPVTATTPRRTPLASPSLLPVPGGAAGPAYGAPLRGKAEPLGATYDKELDAYNFAVFSSAAQGVSLVLFTEQDLAAGRATYELPLDPLANRTGDVWHVMLPRLDPSLLYGFRVRGRNQDKSRAEDGTHDPAAVGHRCDEVEVVLDPYARAILSRRRYGALGPRELDYTDPNVLGLAQTWPQMAAYLPSPGGDGFDWQGDRPLGLPMEDLVIYEMHVRGFTQHPSSGVEAPGTYLGLVEKLDYIKRLGVNAIELLPVFEFNELEYYSPIPGQENSYRYNFWGYSTVGFFSPMSRYSFAVANGADGEALRREFKTMVREAHKRGIEVILDVVFNHTAEGNEAGPTISMRGLDNRVYYMLAPGGEYYNYSGCGNTLNCNHPVVRDFIVDCLRYWVLEYHVDGFRFDLASIMTRAHSAWHPQK
;
A
#
# COMPACT_ATOMS: atom_id res chain seq x y z
N MET A 1 -8.26 9.44 -36.29
CA MET A 1 -9.05 9.11 -35.08
C MET A 1 -10.34 9.92 -34.94
N ARG A 2 -10.34 11.27 -34.95
CA ARG A 2 -11.60 12.07 -34.91
C ARG A 2 -12.49 11.90 -36.16
N VAL A 3 -11.89 11.91 -37.36
CA VAL A 3 -12.59 11.68 -38.64
C VAL A 3 -13.09 10.24 -38.80
N LEU A 4 -12.39 9.25 -38.23
CA LEU A 4 -12.82 7.84 -38.21
C LEU A 4 -14.01 7.62 -37.25
N ARG A 5 -14.05 8.39 -36.15
CA ARG A 5 -15.17 8.40 -35.20
C ARG A 5 -16.41 9.03 -35.81
N GLU A 6 -16.25 10.09 -36.58
CA GLU A 6 -17.34 10.77 -37.29
C GLU A 6 -17.87 9.93 -38.47
N ALA A 7 -17.02 9.21 -39.20
CA ALA A 7 -17.43 8.36 -40.33
C ALA A 7 -18.13 7.05 -39.90
N LEU A 8 -17.69 6.41 -38.81
CA LEU A 8 -18.33 5.21 -38.26
C LEU A 8 -19.68 5.52 -37.60
N VAL A 9 -19.81 6.69 -36.98
CA VAL A 9 -21.08 7.17 -36.41
C VAL A 9 -22.04 7.59 -37.52
N ALA A 10 -21.58 8.30 -38.55
CA ALA A 10 -22.42 8.69 -39.69
C ALA A 10 -22.97 7.48 -40.47
N ARG A 11 -22.18 6.42 -40.64
CA ARG A 11 -22.61 5.20 -41.34
C ARG A 11 -23.58 4.35 -40.52
N ALA A 12 -23.38 4.24 -39.20
CA ALA A 12 -24.29 3.51 -38.31
C ALA A 12 -25.63 4.24 -38.08
N VAL A 13 -25.63 5.57 -38.14
CA VAL A 13 -26.84 6.42 -38.04
C VAL A 13 -27.63 6.43 -39.36
N ALA A 14 -26.94 6.43 -40.51
CA ALA A 14 -27.58 6.39 -41.84
C ALA A 14 -28.25 5.04 -42.15
N GLU A 15 -27.80 3.93 -41.58
CA GLU A 15 -28.33 2.58 -41.86
C GLU A 15 -29.53 2.17 -40.99
N ARG A 16 -29.89 2.92 -39.93
CA ARG A 16 -30.97 2.50 -39.00
C ARG A 16 -32.04 3.52 -38.65
N CYS A 17 -31.94 4.77 -39.09
CA CYS A 17 -32.88 5.82 -38.71
C CYS A 17 -33.50 6.51 -39.92
N GLY A 18 -34.47 5.86 -40.56
CA GLY A 18 -35.49 6.60 -41.28
C GLY A 18 -36.43 7.26 -40.26
N GLY A 19 -36.29 8.58 -40.06
CA GLY A 19 -37.36 9.42 -39.52
C GLY A 19 -37.43 9.66 -38.01
N LEU A 20 -36.30 9.85 -37.32
CA LEU A 20 -36.30 10.33 -35.92
C LEU A 20 -35.81 11.79 -35.87
N SER A 21 -36.40 12.61 -34.98
CA SER A 21 -35.96 13.99 -34.76
C SER A 21 -34.72 14.05 -33.87
N ASP A 22 -33.91 15.11 -34.01
CA ASP A 22 -32.60 15.24 -33.33
C ASP A 22 -32.72 15.23 -31.79
N GLU A 23 -33.83 15.70 -31.23
CA GLU A 23 -34.10 15.64 -29.78
C GLU A 23 -34.36 14.20 -29.29
N GLU A 24 -35.12 13.39 -30.03
CA GLU A 24 -35.39 11.99 -29.65
C GLU A 24 -34.14 11.10 -29.77
N LEU A 25 -33.21 11.46 -30.65
CA LEU A 25 -31.93 10.77 -30.79
C LEU A 25 -31.00 11.05 -29.60
N ALA A 26 -30.99 12.29 -29.09
CA ALA A 26 -30.18 12.70 -27.95
C ALA A 26 -30.61 11.99 -26.65
N ASP A 27 -31.91 11.94 -26.37
CA ASP A 27 -32.46 11.28 -25.17
C ASP A 27 -32.19 9.77 -25.16
N ARG A 28 -32.30 9.10 -26.33
CA ARG A 28 -32.05 7.65 -26.44
C ARG A 28 -30.57 7.28 -26.35
N LEU A 29 -29.67 8.14 -26.84
CA LEU A 29 -28.22 7.95 -26.68
C LEU A 29 -27.80 8.11 -25.21
N GLN A 30 -28.43 9.04 -24.49
CA GLN A 30 -28.21 9.21 -23.06
C GLN A 30 -28.70 8.00 -22.24
N ALA A 31 -29.83 7.39 -22.63
CA ALA A 31 -30.33 6.16 -22.02
C ALA A 31 -29.43 4.93 -22.29
N LEU A 32 -28.84 4.81 -23.49
CA LEU A 32 -27.93 3.73 -23.88
C LEU A 32 -26.56 3.81 -23.17
N GLY A 33 -26.05 5.03 -22.95
CA GLY A 33 -24.84 5.26 -22.16
C GLY A 33 -24.96 4.74 -20.71
N ASN A 34 -26.17 4.74 -20.17
CA ASN A 34 -26.44 4.30 -18.79
C ASN A 34 -26.59 2.77 -18.64
N LEU A 35 -26.75 2.01 -19.74
CA LEU A 35 -26.96 0.54 -19.74
C LEU A 35 -25.69 -0.29 -19.98
N LEU A 36 -24.63 0.33 -20.53
CA LEU A 36 -23.34 -0.30 -20.83
C LEU A 36 -22.58 -0.87 -19.60
N PRO A 37 -22.65 -0.27 -18.40
CA PRO A 37 -22.04 -0.85 -17.20
C PRO A 37 -22.68 -2.19 -16.77
N THR A 38 -23.96 -2.39 -17.09
CA THR A 38 -24.74 -3.55 -16.63
C THR A 38 -24.58 -4.79 -17.52
N LEU A 39 -24.24 -4.62 -18.81
CA LEU A 39 -23.99 -5.73 -19.74
C LEU A 39 -22.57 -6.32 -19.65
N ARG A 40 -21.60 -5.50 -19.20
CA ARG A 40 -20.21 -5.93 -18.98
C ARG A 40 -20.10 -7.03 -17.91
N GLY A 41 -21.05 -7.10 -16.99
CA GLY A 41 -21.08 -8.07 -15.90
C GLY A 41 -21.68 -9.45 -16.23
N ARG A 42 -22.32 -9.64 -17.39
CA ARG A 42 -23.11 -10.87 -17.67
C ARG A 42 -22.63 -11.76 -18.82
N LEU A 43 -21.59 -11.36 -19.57
CA LEU A 43 -21.03 -12.18 -20.66
C LEU A 43 -19.79 -13.01 -20.25
N LEU A 44 -19.39 -12.96 -18.97
CA LEU A 44 -18.22 -13.66 -18.42
C LEU A 44 -18.46 -15.12 -18.00
N LEU A 45 -19.53 -15.76 -18.48
CA LEU A 45 -19.91 -17.10 -17.99
C LEU A 45 -20.31 -18.03 -19.15
N LEU A 46 -19.31 -18.64 -19.83
CA LEU A 46 -19.15 -20.10 -20.01
C LEU A 46 -18.08 -20.47 -21.07
N ARG A 47 -16.97 -21.01 -20.57
CA ARG A 47 -16.18 -22.19 -21.01
C ARG A 47 -15.79 -22.40 -22.49
N ALA A 48 -14.65 -21.78 -22.83
CA ALA A 48 -13.78 -21.98 -23.99
C ALA A 48 -12.39 -22.53 -23.58
N ASP A 49 -12.38 -23.30 -22.48
CA ASP A 49 -11.23 -23.79 -21.72
C ASP A 49 -10.31 -24.75 -22.50
N LEU A 50 -10.77 -25.34 -23.60
CA LEU A 50 -9.92 -26.17 -24.47
C LEU A 50 -9.32 -25.41 -25.67
N LEU A 51 -9.84 -24.22 -26.02
CA LEU A 51 -9.41 -23.41 -27.17
C LEU A 51 -8.48 -22.26 -26.79
N ALA A 52 -8.46 -21.88 -25.50
CA ALA A 52 -7.59 -20.86 -24.93
C ALA A 52 -6.14 -21.31 -24.70
N GLU A 53 -5.87 -22.62 -24.66
CA GLU A 53 -4.53 -23.16 -24.38
C GLU A 53 -3.56 -22.96 -25.54
N LEU A 54 -3.99 -23.13 -26.81
CA LEU A 54 -3.10 -23.01 -27.97
C LEU A 54 -2.88 -21.55 -28.44
N ALA A 55 -3.85 -20.65 -28.25
CA ALA A 55 -3.73 -19.24 -28.64
C ALA A 55 -2.99 -18.37 -27.58
N GLY A 56 -2.90 -18.88 -26.34
CA GLY A 56 -2.26 -18.20 -25.21
C GLY A 56 -0.75 -18.03 -25.39
N ASP A 57 -0.07 -19.00 -26.02
CA ASP A 57 1.40 -19.04 -26.07
C ASP A 57 2.02 -17.93 -26.93
N VAL A 58 1.41 -17.60 -28.07
CA VAL A 58 1.90 -16.54 -28.98
C VAL A 58 1.49 -15.15 -28.48
N GLY A 59 0.30 -15.05 -27.87
CA GLY A 59 -0.22 -13.81 -27.31
C GLY A 59 0.51 -13.35 -26.05
N ALA A 60 1.04 -14.27 -25.24
CA ALA A 60 1.76 -13.96 -24.00
C ALA A 60 3.07 -13.21 -24.28
N VAL A 61 3.85 -13.68 -25.26
CA VAL A 61 5.13 -13.05 -25.66
C VAL A 61 4.89 -11.67 -26.27
N ALA A 62 3.88 -11.53 -27.13
CA ALA A 62 3.52 -10.24 -27.72
C ALA A 62 3.04 -9.22 -26.68
N LYS A 63 2.22 -9.63 -25.71
CA LYS A 63 1.75 -8.75 -24.63
C LYS A 63 2.87 -8.29 -23.70
N LYS A 64 3.84 -9.16 -23.39
CA LYS A 64 4.98 -8.82 -22.54
C LYS A 64 5.95 -7.85 -23.23
N LEU A 65 6.17 -8.00 -24.54
CA LEU A 65 6.97 -7.05 -25.32
C LEU A 65 6.30 -5.68 -25.41
N VAL A 66 4.97 -5.65 -25.56
CA VAL A 66 4.18 -4.40 -25.50
C VAL A 66 4.23 -3.78 -24.11
N GLN A 67 4.08 -4.57 -23.03
CA GLN A 67 4.24 -4.09 -21.65
C GLN A 67 5.64 -3.54 -21.37
N LEU A 68 6.70 -4.22 -21.83
CA LEU A 68 8.08 -3.75 -21.65
C LEU A 68 8.37 -2.48 -22.44
N ARG A 69 7.77 -2.30 -23.63
CA ARG A 69 7.87 -1.04 -24.39
C ARG A 69 7.10 0.10 -23.73
N LEU A 70 5.98 -0.19 -23.06
CA LEU A 70 5.22 0.79 -22.29
C LEU A 70 5.94 1.18 -20.99
N TRP A 71 6.63 0.23 -20.35
CA TRP A 71 7.37 0.47 -19.11
C TRP A 71 8.75 1.08 -19.33
N PHE A 72 9.39 0.81 -20.46
CA PHE A 72 10.72 1.32 -20.82
C PHE A 72 10.73 1.90 -22.24
N PRO A 73 10.06 3.04 -22.47
CA PRO A 73 9.83 3.59 -23.82
C PRO A 73 11.11 4.02 -24.55
N GLN A 74 12.19 4.28 -23.81
CA GLN A 74 13.50 4.71 -24.33
C GLN A 74 14.55 3.58 -24.37
N ALA A 75 14.21 2.37 -23.92
CA ALA A 75 15.18 1.27 -23.82
C ALA A 75 15.30 0.47 -25.13
N ASP A 76 16.54 0.08 -25.45
CA ASP A 76 16.82 -0.96 -26.44
C ASP A 76 16.42 -2.32 -25.85
N LEU A 77 15.25 -2.81 -26.28
CA LEU A 77 14.68 -4.06 -25.79
C LEU A 77 15.54 -5.28 -26.11
N GLY A 78 16.33 -5.23 -27.20
CA GLY A 78 17.27 -6.29 -27.55
C GLY A 78 18.41 -6.38 -26.53
N GLN A 79 18.97 -5.22 -26.16
CA GLN A 79 20.03 -5.14 -25.15
C GLN A 79 19.53 -5.45 -23.72
N LEU A 80 18.28 -5.08 -23.42
CA LEU A 80 17.62 -5.34 -22.13
C LEU A 80 17.34 -6.84 -21.90
N LEU A 81 16.87 -7.55 -22.94
CA LEU A 81 16.60 -8.99 -22.87
C LEU A 81 17.90 -9.80 -22.86
N GLY A 82 18.93 -9.36 -23.60
CA GLY A 82 20.25 -10.02 -23.60
C GLY A 82 21.02 -9.90 -22.28
N SER A 83 20.78 -8.84 -21.50
CA SER A 83 21.43 -8.61 -20.19
C SER A 83 20.65 -9.17 -18.99
N ARG A 84 19.38 -9.54 -19.18
CA ARG A 84 18.52 -10.15 -18.14
C ARG A 84 17.62 -11.26 -18.73
N PRO A 85 18.17 -12.46 -18.96
CA PRO A 85 17.43 -13.59 -19.54
C PRO A 85 16.21 -14.03 -18.72
N SER A 86 16.23 -13.78 -17.40
CA SER A 86 15.20 -14.15 -16.43
C SER A 86 13.87 -13.39 -16.57
N LEU A 87 13.77 -12.43 -17.50
CA LEU A 87 12.51 -11.73 -17.81
C LEU A 87 11.55 -12.60 -18.63
N LEU A 88 12.06 -13.68 -19.21
CA LEU A 88 11.29 -14.76 -19.84
C LEU A 88 11.68 -16.08 -19.15
N SER A 89 10.75 -17.02 -19.04
CA SER A 89 11.07 -18.36 -18.54
C SER A 89 11.94 -19.12 -19.55
N GLU A 90 12.73 -20.12 -19.11
CA GLU A 90 13.51 -20.97 -20.04
C GLU A 90 12.63 -21.63 -21.10
N GLU A 91 11.38 -21.94 -20.75
CA GLU A 91 10.38 -22.50 -21.63
C GLU A 91 9.94 -21.48 -22.71
N GLU A 92 9.74 -20.21 -22.35
CA GLU A 92 9.44 -19.11 -23.28
C GLU A 92 10.61 -18.83 -24.23
N PHE A 93 11.85 -18.97 -23.76
CA PHE A 93 13.06 -18.75 -24.56
C PHE A 93 13.31 -19.87 -25.57
N SER A 94 13.09 -21.13 -25.18
CA SER A 94 13.28 -22.33 -26.03
C SER A 94 12.34 -22.41 -27.23
N ARG A 95 11.22 -21.67 -27.20
CA ARG A 95 10.16 -21.67 -28.23
C ARG A 95 10.41 -20.68 -29.38
N ILE A 96 11.37 -19.76 -29.21
CA ILE A 96 11.73 -18.72 -30.19
C ILE A 96 12.27 -19.31 -31.52
N PRO A 97 13.12 -20.35 -31.53
CA PRO A 97 13.62 -20.94 -32.77
C PRO A 97 12.53 -21.64 -33.62
N ALA A 98 11.55 -22.28 -32.96
CA ALA A 98 10.44 -22.95 -33.63
C ALA A 98 9.46 -21.95 -34.27
N ALA A 99 9.16 -20.86 -33.56
CA ALA A 99 8.35 -19.76 -34.09
C ALA A 99 9.04 -19.08 -35.29
N ARG A 100 10.37 -18.91 -35.25
CA ARG A 100 11.18 -18.41 -36.37
C ARG A 100 11.09 -19.31 -37.61
N GLN A 101 11.16 -20.64 -37.44
CA GLN A 101 11.11 -21.59 -38.55
C GLN A 101 9.72 -21.65 -39.21
N GLN A 102 8.65 -21.48 -38.43
CA GLN A 102 7.27 -21.39 -38.94
C GLN A 102 6.99 -20.06 -39.67
N LEU A 103 7.56 -18.95 -39.21
CA LEU A 103 7.47 -17.64 -39.87
C LEU A 103 8.23 -17.62 -41.20
N LEU A 104 9.46 -18.17 -41.24
CA LEU A 104 10.26 -18.27 -42.47
C LEU A 104 9.68 -19.23 -43.51
N ALA A 105 8.89 -20.23 -43.08
CA ALA A 105 8.18 -21.13 -43.98
C ALA A 105 6.92 -20.49 -44.62
N ARG A 106 6.29 -19.51 -43.94
CA ARG A 106 5.11 -18.78 -44.46
C ARG A 106 5.47 -17.51 -45.22
N TYR A 107 6.62 -16.92 -44.93
CA TYR A 107 7.12 -15.71 -45.58
C TYR A 107 8.59 -15.92 -45.98
N PRO A 108 8.86 -16.65 -47.07
CA PRO A 108 10.21 -16.73 -47.60
C PRO A 108 10.67 -15.34 -48.03
N ASP A 109 11.89 -15.00 -47.65
CA ASP A 109 12.53 -13.71 -47.92
C ASP A 109 12.53 -13.43 -49.45
N PRO A 110 11.97 -12.30 -49.92
CA PRO A 110 12.15 -11.85 -51.30
C PRO A 110 13.56 -11.27 -51.44
N GLY A 111 14.55 -12.14 -51.33
CA GLY A 111 15.97 -11.81 -51.25
C GLY A 111 16.87 -12.99 -51.59
N SER A 112 16.40 -13.92 -52.42
CA SER A 112 17.29 -14.87 -53.10
C SER A 112 17.01 -14.86 -54.60
N THR A 113 17.96 -14.27 -55.34
CA THR A 113 18.28 -14.31 -56.79
C THR A 113 18.88 -12.94 -57.13
N HIS A 114 20.14 -12.72 -57.51
CA HIS A 114 21.24 -13.47 -58.12
C HIS A 114 22.57 -12.93 -57.51
N GLY A 115 23.75 -13.54 -57.57
CA GLY A 115 24.27 -14.68 -58.31
C GLY A 115 25.78 -14.80 -58.04
N SER A 116 26.28 -16.02 -58.21
CA SER A 116 27.66 -16.50 -58.22
C SER A 116 28.78 -15.53 -58.63
N ALA A 117 29.90 -15.54 -57.90
CA ALA A 117 31.21 -15.99 -58.43
C ALA A 117 32.30 -15.96 -57.34
N ASP A 118 33.06 -17.05 -57.29
CA ASP A 118 34.24 -17.29 -56.47
C ASP A 118 35.45 -16.40 -56.82
N SER A 119 36.12 -15.92 -55.76
CA SER A 119 37.59 -15.80 -55.59
C SER A 119 38.39 -14.84 -56.51
N PRO A 120 39.72 -14.64 -56.29
CA PRO A 120 40.32 -13.86 -55.19
C PRO A 120 41.42 -12.88 -55.70
N CYS A 121 41.76 -11.83 -54.94
CA CYS A 121 43.07 -11.14 -54.91
C CYS A 121 42.91 -9.76 -54.25
N ALA A 122 43.89 -9.12 -53.64
CA ALA A 122 45.19 -9.44 -53.04
C ALA A 122 45.78 -8.08 -52.64
N CYS A 123 46.57 -8.06 -51.56
CA CYS A 123 47.63 -7.07 -51.27
C CYS A 123 47.19 -5.62 -50.96
N THR A 124 47.78 -4.87 -50.03
CA THR A 124 48.97 -5.03 -49.18
C THR A 124 48.99 -3.92 -48.13
N ALA A 125 49.55 -4.24 -46.96
CA ALA A 125 50.45 -3.45 -46.10
C ALA A 125 50.15 -1.95 -45.84
N GLU A 126 50.09 -1.55 -44.57
CA GLU A 126 51.27 -1.09 -43.80
C GLU A 126 50.92 -0.75 -42.34
N GLY A 127 51.83 -1.14 -41.42
CA GLY A 127 52.07 -0.57 -40.08
C GLY A 127 50.97 -0.75 -39.02
N GLY A 128 51.16 -1.40 -37.87
CA GLY A 128 52.37 -1.69 -37.09
C GLY A 128 52.15 -1.18 -35.65
N SER A 129 52.44 -2.05 -34.66
CA SER A 129 52.42 -1.84 -33.18
C SER A 129 51.05 -1.98 -32.49
N ALA A 130 50.79 -2.82 -31.47
CA ALA A 130 51.51 -3.81 -30.66
C ALA A 130 50.44 -4.73 -30.00
N ILE A 131 50.48 -6.07 -30.11
CA ILE A 131 50.99 -7.09 -29.14
C ILE A 131 50.63 -6.77 -27.67
N GLY A 132 49.95 -7.59 -26.85
CA GLY A 132 49.37 -8.95 -26.89
C GLY A 132 48.53 -9.12 -25.59
N GLY A 133 47.39 -9.84 -25.53
CA GLY A 133 47.18 -11.30 -25.63
C GLY A 133 47.43 -11.95 -24.25
N HIS A 134 46.57 -12.72 -23.57
CA HIS A 134 45.38 -13.57 -23.81
C HIS A 134 44.54 -13.61 -22.50
N GLY A 135 43.23 -13.88 -22.40
CA GLY A 135 42.31 -14.87 -23.01
C GLY A 135 41.73 -15.75 -21.86
N ARG A 136 40.51 -16.31 -21.81
CA ARG A 136 39.32 -16.39 -22.68
C ARG A 136 38.19 -17.11 -21.90
N GLY A 137 36.94 -16.98 -22.36
CA GLY A 137 35.81 -17.93 -22.16
C GLY A 137 34.51 -17.21 -21.74
N GLY A 138 33.57 -16.86 -22.62
CA GLY A 138 32.62 -17.68 -23.40
C GLY A 138 31.24 -16.98 -23.25
N GLY A 139 30.27 -16.92 -24.16
CA GLY A 139 30.00 -17.59 -25.43
C GLY A 139 29.07 -16.71 -26.29
N ALA A 140 28.90 -17.13 -27.53
CA ALA A 140 28.23 -16.40 -28.60
C ALA A 140 26.74 -16.76 -28.70
N GLU A 141 25.84 -15.85 -28.32
CA GLU A 141 24.41 -15.90 -28.72
C GLU A 141 23.78 -14.51 -28.99
N GLY A 142 24.51 -13.39 -28.83
CA GLY A 142 23.93 -12.04 -28.82
C GLY A 142 23.69 -11.36 -30.18
N SER A 143 24.21 -11.90 -31.29
CA SER A 143 24.23 -11.17 -32.58
C SER A 143 23.06 -11.47 -33.52
N ALA A 144 22.30 -12.55 -33.31
CA ALA A 144 21.16 -12.88 -34.18
C ALA A 144 19.83 -12.28 -33.68
N CYS A 145 19.68 -12.06 -32.36
CA CYS A 145 18.45 -11.54 -31.76
C CYS A 145 18.17 -10.06 -32.07
N SER A 146 19.20 -9.23 -32.26
CA SER A 146 19.00 -7.80 -32.54
C SER A 146 18.25 -7.58 -33.87
N SER A 147 18.54 -8.38 -34.90
CA SER A 147 17.92 -8.21 -36.23
C SER A 147 16.43 -8.57 -36.29
N VAL A 148 15.97 -9.51 -35.46
CA VAL A 148 14.56 -9.94 -35.41
C VAL A 148 13.70 -8.92 -34.65
N VAL A 149 14.24 -8.35 -33.58
CA VAL A 149 13.56 -7.32 -32.79
C VAL A 149 13.49 -6.00 -33.56
N ASP A 150 14.55 -5.63 -34.29
CA ASP A 150 14.53 -4.44 -35.14
C ASP A 150 13.52 -4.56 -36.29
N ALA A 151 13.37 -5.75 -36.90
CA ALA A 151 12.37 -5.99 -37.95
C ALA A 151 10.92 -5.90 -37.44
N LEU A 152 10.66 -6.33 -36.19
CA LEU A 152 9.33 -6.27 -35.57
C LEU A 152 8.96 -4.88 -35.03
N VAL A 153 9.94 -4.03 -34.73
CA VAL A 153 9.71 -2.73 -34.06
C VAL A 153 9.80 -1.54 -35.02
N THR A 154 10.45 -1.65 -36.19
CA THR A 154 10.70 -0.49 -37.07
C THR A 154 9.88 -0.41 -38.36
N ARG A 155 9.01 -1.38 -38.68
CA ARG A 155 8.11 -1.27 -39.84
C ARG A 155 6.65 -1.48 -39.45
N GLN A 156 5.84 -0.44 -39.61
CA GLN A 156 4.38 -0.53 -39.48
C GLN A 156 3.81 -1.58 -40.45
N PRO A 157 2.88 -2.44 -39.99
CA PRO A 157 1.89 -3.01 -40.88
C PRO A 157 0.49 -2.54 -40.45
N LEU A 158 -0.13 -1.78 -41.34
CA LEU A 158 -1.59 -1.73 -41.46
C LEU A 158 -2.06 -3.16 -41.72
N LEU A 159 -2.70 -3.79 -40.74
CA LEU A 159 -3.57 -4.93 -41.00
C LEU A 159 -4.79 -4.40 -41.76
N LEU A 160 -4.89 -4.76 -43.04
CA LEU A 160 -6.00 -4.38 -43.90
C LEU A 160 -7.24 -5.16 -43.48
N VAL A 161 -8.39 -4.48 -43.59
CA VAL A 161 -9.72 -4.96 -43.17
C VAL A 161 -10.16 -6.23 -43.91
N GLU A 162 -9.50 -6.56 -45.03
CA GLU A 162 -9.76 -7.74 -45.85
C GLU A 162 -9.37 -9.07 -45.15
N ASP A 163 -8.36 -9.06 -44.26
CA ASP A 163 -7.92 -10.26 -43.51
C ASP A 163 -8.89 -10.67 -42.39
N LEU A 164 -9.77 -9.75 -41.97
CA LEU A 164 -10.77 -9.97 -40.92
C LEU A 164 -12.06 -10.58 -41.47
N GLU A 165 -12.36 -10.37 -42.75
CA GLU A 165 -13.54 -10.90 -43.42
C GLU A 165 -13.37 -12.38 -43.80
N GLU A 166 -12.15 -12.80 -44.16
CA GLU A 166 -11.82 -14.20 -44.48
C GLU A 166 -11.89 -15.10 -43.22
N LEU A 167 -11.42 -14.57 -42.08
CA LEU A 167 -11.45 -15.23 -40.77
C LEU A 167 -12.88 -15.36 -40.20
N LEU A 168 -13.76 -14.40 -40.49
CA LEU A 168 -15.18 -14.44 -40.15
C LEU A 168 -15.98 -15.44 -41.00
N SER A 169 -15.60 -15.62 -42.28
CA SER A 169 -16.22 -16.57 -43.19
C SER A 169 -15.90 -18.03 -42.82
N GLU A 170 -14.65 -18.32 -42.43
CA GLU A 170 -14.24 -19.65 -41.98
C GLU A 170 -14.95 -20.07 -40.68
N LEU A 171 -15.13 -19.13 -39.74
CA LEU A 171 -15.86 -19.33 -38.47
C LEU A 171 -17.37 -19.58 -38.67
N GLN A 172 -17.97 -19.00 -39.71
CA GLN A 172 -19.38 -19.18 -40.05
C GLN A 172 -19.66 -20.50 -40.77
N SER A 173 -18.69 -21.04 -41.53
CA SER A 173 -18.86 -22.37 -42.16
C SER A 173 -18.73 -23.52 -41.17
N ALA A 174 -17.86 -23.37 -40.15
CA ALA A 174 -17.62 -24.39 -39.13
C ALA A 174 -18.78 -24.55 -38.13
N THR A 175 -19.62 -23.54 -37.96
CA THR A 175 -20.78 -23.55 -37.05
C THR A 175 -22.04 -24.16 -37.65
N ALA A 176 -22.09 -24.39 -38.97
CA ALA A 176 -23.29 -24.92 -39.65
C ALA A 176 -23.41 -26.47 -39.65
N GLN A 177 -22.38 -27.22 -39.21
CA GLN A 177 -22.39 -28.70 -39.23
C GLN A 177 -22.55 -29.39 -37.87
N ALA A 178 -22.70 -28.65 -36.77
CA ALA A 178 -22.67 -29.21 -35.40
C ALA A 178 -24.01 -29.19 -34.65
N VAL A 179 -25.16 -29.27 -35.35
CA VAL A 179 -26.48 -29.40 -34.71
C VAL A 179 -27.17 -30.68 -35.21
N ALA A 180 -26.95 -31.80 -34.53
CA ALA A 180 -27.93 -32.89 -34.36
C ALA A 180 -27.33 -34.10 -33.59
N VAL A 181 -27.22 -34.05 -32.26
CA VAL A 181 -27.31 -35.26 -31.42
C VAL A 181 -27.88 -34.90 -30.04
N PRO A 182 -28.98 -35.51 -29.56
CA PRO A 182 -29.47 -35.30 -28.21
C PRO A 182 -28.81 -36.29 -27.23
N VAL A 183 -28.29 -35.79 -26.10
CA VAL A 183 -27.78 -36.66 -25.02
C VAL A 183 -28.48 -36.34 -23.71
N THR A 184 -29.27 -37.30 -23.24
CA THR A 184 -29.78 -37.43 -21.89
C THR A 184 -28.68 -37.96 -20.96
N ALA A 185 -28.24 -37.18 -19.98
CA ALA A 185 -27.54 -37.70 -18.79
C ALA A 185 -27.59 -36.70 -17.63
N THR A 186 -28.10 -37.17 -16.49
CA THR A 186 -28.13 -36.51 -15.19
C THR A 186 -26.72 -36.39 -14.59
N THR A 187 -26.27 -35.16 -14.31
CA THR A 187 -25.05 -34.87 -13.51
C THR A 187 -25.42 -34.23 -12.17
N PRO A 188 -24.80 -34.61 -11.04
CA PRO A 188 -25.08 -34.02 -9.74
C PRO A 188 -24.49 -32.60 -9.63
N ARG A 189 -25.23 -31.67 -9.02
CA ARG A 189 -24.82 -30.28 -8.76
C ARG A 189 -23.47 -30.25 -8.02
N ARG A 190 -22.45 -29.61 -8.61
CA ARG A 190 -21.24 -29.18 -7.90
C ARG A 190 -21.64 -28.12 -6.84
N THR A 191 -21.26 -28.36 -5.60
CA THR A 191 -21.24 -27.34 -4.54
C THR A 191 -20.26 -26.22 -4.90
N PRO A 192 -20.53 -24.94 -4.56
CA PRO A 192 -19.56 -23.87 -4.75
C PRO A 192 -18.34 -24.11 -3.85
N LEU A 193 -17.12 -24.00 -4.37
CA LEU A 193 -15.93 -23.94 -3.53
C LEU A 193 -16.02 -22.68 -2.65
N ALA A 194 -15.85 -22.83 -1.33
CA ALA A 194 -15.79 -21.70 -0.41
C ALA A 194 -14.62 -20.77 -0.78
N SER A 195 -14.82 -19.46 -0.67
CA SER A 195 -13.76 -18.47 -0.89
C SER A 195 -12.54 -18.78 -0.01
N PRO A 196 -11.29 -18.69 -0.52
CA PRO A 196 -10.09 -19.06 0.24
C PRO A 196 -9.94 -18.35 1.60
N SER A 197 -10.49 -17.14 1.74
CA SER A 197 -10.48 -16.35 2.98
C SER A 197 -11.38 -16.91 4.09
N LEU A 198 -12.39 -17.70 3.72
CA LEU A 198 -13.36 -18.31 4.64
C LEU A 198 -12.95 -19.71 5.10
N LEU A 199 -11.78 -20.19 4.66
CA LEU A 199 -11.26 -21.47 5.11
C LEU A 199 -10.90 -21.36 6.61
N PRO A 200 -11.32 -22.33 7.44
CA PRO A 200 -10.88 -22.41 8.83
C PRO A 200 -9.36 -22.53 8.92
N VAL A 201 -8.77 -21.89 9.92
CA VAL A 201 -7.35 -22.11 10.23
C VAL A 201 -7.19 -23.49 10.89
N PRO A 202 -6.28 -24.35 10.41
CA PRO A 202 -6.01 -25.63 11.05
C PRO A 202 -5.65 -25.46 12.54
N GLY A 203 -6.38 -26.14 13.43
CA GLY A 203 -6.17 -26.04 14.88
C GLY A 203 -6.70 -24.76 15.53
N GLY A 204 -7.31 -23.84 14.77
CA GLY A 204 -7.95 -22.64 15.31
C GLY A 204 -9.22 -22.97 16.08
N ALA A 205 -9.20 -22.79 17.41
CA ALA A 205 -10.36 -22.94 18.26
C ALA A 205 -11.05 -21.59 18.50
N ALA A 206 -12.37 -21.62 18.73
CA ALA A 206 -13.10 -20.44 19.19
C ALA A 206 -12.65 -20.07 20.61
N GLY A 207 -12.48 -18.77 20.85
CA GLY A 207 -12.25 -18.22 22.18
C GLY A 207 -13.56 -17.79 22.86
N PRO A 208 -13.52 -17.41 24.14
CA PRO A 208 -14.70 -16.86 24.83
C PRO A 208 -15.19 -15.53 24.24
N ALA A 209 -14.30 -14.77 23.57
CA ALA A 209 -14.59 -13.45 23.01
C ALA A 209 -14.53 -13.39 21.47
N TYR A 210 -14.36 -14.53 20.78
CA TYR A 210 -14.29 -14.61 19.32
C TYR A 210 -14.60 -16.02 18.80
N GLY A 211 -15.19 -16.11 17.60
CA GLY A 211 -15.41 -17.36 16.88
C GLY A 211 -14.12 -17.99 16.34
N ALA A 212 -14.21 -19.23 15.83
CA ALA A 212 -13.04 -19.93 15.30
C ALA A 212 -12.34 -19.09 14.20
N PRO A 213 -11.01 -18.89 14.28
CA PRO A 213 -10.27 -18.09 13.32
C PRO A 213 -10.41 -18.61 11.88
N LEU A 214 -10.62 -17.67 10.97
CA LEU A 214 -10.63 -17.90 9.52
C LEU A 214 -9.32 -17.38 8.91
N ARG A 215 -8.99 -17.87 7.72
CA ARG A 215 -7.78 -17.48 6.99
C ARG A 215 -7.65 -15.97 6.82
N GLY A 216 -8.74 -15.28 6.52
CA GLY A 216 -8.74 -13.83 6.27
C GLY A 216 -8.17 -13.44 4.90
N LYS A 217 -7.88 -12.17 4.72
CA LYS A 217 -7.43 -11.52 3.48
C LYS A 217 -6.23 -10.63 3.77
N ALA A 218 -5.26 -10.62 2.84
CA ALA A 218 -4.08 -9.74 2.92
C ALA A 218 -4.41 -8.25 2.70
N GLU A 219 -5.54 -7.95 2.06
CA GLU A 219 -5.97 -6.59 1.78
C GLU A 219 -7.39 -6.34 2.28
N PRO A 220 -7.69 -5.09 2.70
CA PRO A 220 -6.74 -3.98 2.90
C PRO A 220 -5.85 -4.21 4.14
N LEU A 221 -4.70 -3.51 4.21
CA LEU A 221 -3.87 -3.46 5.41
C LEU A 221 -4.61 -2.79 6.58
N GLY A 222 -4.24 -3.17 7.80
CA GLY A 222 -4.90 -2.76 9.03
C GLY A 222 -6.02 -3.70 9.47
N ALA A 223 -6.75 -3.29 10.51
CA ALA A 223 -8.00 -3.92 10.90
C ALA A 223 -9.20 -3.36 10.10
N THR A 224 -10.03 -4.26 9.56
CA THR A 224 -11.29 -3.93 8.88
C THR A 224 -12.43 -4.83 9.35
N TYR A 225 -13.64 -4.29 9.40
CA TYR A 225 -14.84 -5.05 9.75
C TYR A 225 -15.61 -5.46 8.49
N ASP A 226 -15.83 -6.76 8.33
CA ASP A 226 -16.63 -7.36 7.27
C ASP A 226 -18.08 -7.55 7.79
N LYS A 227 -18.98 -6.69 7.30
CA LYS A 227 -20.39 -6.65 7.73
C LYS A 227 -21.17 -7.91 7.32
N GLU A 228 -20.81 -8.55 6.22
CA GLU A 228 -21.52 -9.75 5.75
C GLU A 228 -21.19 -10.97 6.60
N LEU A 229 -19.94 -11.02 7.08
CA LEU A 229 -19.43 -12.13 7.88
C LEU A 229 -19.51 -11.89 9.39
N ASP A 230 -19.86 -10.67 9.82
CA ASP A 230 -19.77 -10.22 11.20
C ASP A 230 -18.40 -10.57 11.81
N ALA A 231 -17.34 -10.12 11.12
CA ALA A 231 -15.97 -10.53 11.41
C ALA A 231 -14.97 -9.40 11.21
N TYR A 232 -13.88 -9.43 11.97
CA TYR A 232 -12.75 -8.51 11.79
C TYR A 232 -11.64 -9.19 11.01
N ASN A 233 -11.20 -8.58 9.91
CA ASN A 233 -10.00 -8.95 9.19
C ASN A 233 -8.83 -8.10 9.67
N PHE A 234 -7.74 -8.74 10.07
CA PHE A 234 -6.48 -8.10 10.42
C PHE A 234 -5.45 -8.43 9.34
N ALA A 235 -4.74 -7.43 8.85
CA ALA A 235 -3.66 -7.62 7.88
C ALA A 235 -2.48 -6.69 8.19
N VAL A 236 -1.28 -7.26 8.37
CA VAL A 236 -0.06 -6.52 8.71
C VAL A 236 1.12 -6.99 7.86
N PHE A 237 1.88 -6.03 7.33
CA PHE A 237 3.08 -6.32 6.55
C PHE A 237 4.28 -6.64 7.45
N SER A 238 4.96 -7.74 7.18
CA SER A 238 6.33 -8.02 7.64
C SER A 238 6.97 -9.10 6.78
N SER A 239 8.05 -8.75 6.09
CA SER A 239 8.88 -9.70 5.34
C SER A 239 9.89 -10.41 6.25
N ALA A 240 10.33 -9.73 7.31
CA ALA A 240 11.31 -10.23 8.27
C ALA A 240 10.75 -11.19 9.34
N ALA A 241 9.44 -11.16 9.59
CA ALA A 241 8.82 -11.99 10.62
C ALA A 241 8.90 -13.49 10.30
N GLN A 242 9.32 -14.25 11.32
CA GLN A 242 9.28 -15.71 11.37
C GLN A 242 8.02 -16.23 12.07
N GLY A 243 7.29 -15.37 12.75
CA GLY A 243 6.00 -15.66 13.37
C GLY A 243 5.33 -14.35 13.79
N VAL A 244 4.01 -14.30 13.66
CA VAL A 244 3.19 -13.18 14.12
C VAL A 244 2.08 -13.74 14.97
N SER A 245 1.85 -13.14 16.13
CA SER A 245 0.63 -13.37 16.92
C SER A 245 -0.21 -12.10 16.93
N LEU A 246 -1.52 -12.25 16.74
CA LEU A 246 -2.49 -11.20 17.06
C LEU A 246 -2.70 -11.22 18.57
N VAL A 247 -2.46 -10.09 19.23
CA VAL A 247 -2.63 -9.93 20.67
C VAL A 247 -3.84 -9.05 20.92
N LEU A 248 -4.74 -9.47 21.81
CA LEU A 248 -5.97 -8.76 22.15
C LEU A 248 -5.93 -8.31 23.61
N PHE A 249 -6.53 -7.16 23.87
CA PHE A 249 -6.54 -6.51 25.18
C PHE A 249 -7.94 -6.03 25.56
N THR A 250 -8.34 -6.25 26.80
CA THR A 250 -9.27 -5.34 27.47
C THR A 250 -8.54 -4.07 27.90
N GLU A 251 -9.25 -2.96 28.10
CA GLU A 251 -8.61 -1.75 28.65
C GLU A 251 -7.97 -2.00 30.03
N GLN A 252 -8.58 -2.86 30.85
CA GLN A 252 -8.07 -3.20 32.17
C GLN A 252 -6.75 -3.98 32.08
N ASP A 253 -6.67 -4.96 31.18
CA ASP A 253 -5.44 -5.74 30.98
C ASP A 253 -4.34 -4.89 30.32
N LEU A 254 -4.70 -4.00 29.38
CA LEU A 254 -3.78 -3.03 28.79
C LEU A 254 -3.16 -2.14 29.87
N ALA A 255 -3.98 -1.58 30.76
CA ALA A 255 -3.51 -0.76 31.89
C ALA A 255 -2.72 -1.56 32.93
N ALA A 256 -2.91 -2.88 32.97
CA ALA A 256 -2.14 -3.79 33.83
C ALA A 256 -0.89 -4.37 33.14
N GLY A 257 -0.57 -3.94 31.91
CA GLY A 257 0.58 -4.45 31.15
C GLY A 257 0.46 -5.94 30.80
N ARG A 258 -0.75 -6.45 30.50
CA ARG A 258 -0.99 -7.87 30.20
C ARG A 258 -1.82 -8.03 28.94
N ALA A 259 -1.56 -9.10 28.18
CA ALA A 259 -2.45 -9.54 27.10
C ALA A 259 -3.68 -10.25 27.68
N THR A 260 -4.85 -10.04 27.07
CA THR A 260 -6.07 -10.79 27.40
C THR A 260 -6.11 -12.11 26.62
N TYR A 261 -5.80 -12.05 25.32
CA TYR A 261 -5.69 -13.21 24.45
C TYR A 261 -4.51 -13.07 23.50
N GLU A 262 -3.92 -14.18 23.10
CA GLU A 262 -2.91 -14.22 22.04
C GLU A 262 -3.26 -15.34 21.06
N LEU A 263 -3.24 -15.00 19.77
CA LEU A 263 -3.52 -15.92 18.68
C LEU A 263 -2.32 -15.98 17.73
N PRO A 264 -1.50 -17.05 17.77
CA PRO A 264 -0.44 -17.24 16.79
C PRO A 264 -1.02 -17.50 15.40
N LEU A 265 -0.52 -16.81 14.39
CA LEU A 265 -0.92 -17.00 12.99
C LEU A 265 -0.14 -18.16 12.37
N ASP A 266 -0.83 -19.04 11.65
CA ASP A 266 -0.20 -20.12 10.88
C ASP A 266 0.55 -19.51 9.67
N PRO A 267 1.88 -19.67 9.55
CA PRO A 267 2.64 -19.09 8.45
C PRO A 267 2.26 -19.60 7.05
N LEU A 268 1.60 -20.75 6.94
CA LEU A 268 1.14 -21.34 5.67
C LEU A 268 -0.31 -20.93 5.33
N ALA A 269 -1.16 -20.77 6.34
CA ALA A 269 -2.56 -20.38 6.13
C ALA A 269 -2.75 -18.85 6.21
N ASN A 270 -2.22 -18.21 7.24
CA ASN A 270 -2.42 -16.82 7.63
C ASN A 270 -1.35 -15.86 7.09
N ARG A 271 -0.77 -16.17 5.92
CA ARG A 271 0.18 -15.31 5.23
C ARG A 271 0.01 -15.44 3.72
N THR A 272 0.03 -14.30 3.03
CA THR A 272 0.09 -14.22 1.56
C THR A 272 1.21 -13.26 1.18
N GLY A 273 2.26 -13.76 0.53
CA GLY A 273 3.49 -13.00 0.32
C GLY A 273 4.11 -12.60 1.66
N ASP A 274 4.30 -11.30 1.89
CA ASP A 274 4.84 -10.73 3.13
C ASP A 274 3.77 -10.11 4.04
N VAL A 275 2.49 -10.36 3.74
CA VAL A 275 1.37 -9.86 4.55
C VAL A 275 0.79 -11.00 5.37
N TRP A 276 0.84 -10.83 6.69
CA TRP A 276 0.22 -11.71 7.67
C TRP A 276 -1.22 -11.29 7.88
N HIS A 277 -2.15 -12.24 7.89
CA HIS A 277 -3.56 -11.93 8.00
C HIS A 277 -4.38 -13.02 8.69
N VAL A 278 -5.41 -12.61 9.41
CA VAL A 278 -6.38 -13.50 10.06
C VAL A 278 -7.73 -12.81 10.13
N MET A 279 -8.82 -13.59 10.09
CA MET A 279 -10.16 -13.06 10.28
C MET A 279 -10.82 -13.71 11.50
N LEU A 280 -11.37 -12.88 12.39
CA LEU A 280 -12.04 -13.30 13.62
C LEU A 280 -13.54 -12.97 13.56
N PRO A 281 -14.40 -13.98 13.36
CA PRO A 281 -15.85 -13.82 13.46
C PRO A 281 -16.27 -13.51 14.89
N ARG A 282 -17.33 -12.71 15.08
CA ARG A 282 -17.96 -12.42 16.38
C ARG A 282 -16.96 -11.98 17.46
N LEU A 283 -15.93 -11.23 17.08
CA LEU A 283 -14.98 -10.64 18.02
C LEU A 283 -15.68 -9.52 18.80
N ASP A 284 -15.49 -9.51 20.12
CA ASP A 284 -15.98 -8.43 20.98
C ASP A 284 -15.37 -7.07 20.55
N PRO A 285 -16.20 -6.09 20.11
CA PRO A 285 -15.71 -4.80 19.63
C PRO A 285 -15.09 -3.92 20.71
N SER A 286 -15.25 -4.26 22.00
CA SER A 286 -14.61 -3.53 23.12
C SER A 286 -13.13 -3.88 23.30
N LEU A 287 -12.64 -4.95 22.66
CA LEU A 287 -11.24 -5.32 22.70
C LEU A 287 -10.39 -4.38 21.84
N LEU A 288 -9.14 -4.22 22.26
CA LEU A 288 -8.08 -3.58 21.49
C LEU A 288 -7.11 -4.65 20.97
N TYR A 289 -6.27 -4.28 20.02
CA TYR A 289 -5.30 -5.21 19.43
C TYR A 289 -3.91 -4.63 19.22
N GLY A 290 -2.94 -5.53 19.13
CA GLY A 290 -1.57 -5.30 18.66
C GLY A 290 -0.99 -6.59 18.10
N PHE A 291 0.28 -6.58 17.74
CA PHE A 291 0.97 -7.74 17.19
C PHE A 291 2.22 -8.08 17.99
N ARG A 292 2.45 -9.36 18.27
CA ARG A 292 3.74 -9.86 18.77
C ARG A 292 4.48 -10.47 17.59
N VAL A 293 5.70 -10.02 17.33
CA VAL A 293 6.45 -10.42 16.14
C VAL A 293 7.76 -11.09 16.52
N ARG A 294 7.84 -12.37 16.20
CA ARG A 294 9.06 -13.16 16.35
C ARG A 294 9.88 -13.11 15.08
N GLY A 295 11.18 -12.85 15.22
CA GLY A 295 12.12 -12.84 14.10
C GLY A 295 13.54 -12.64 14.59
N ARG A 296 14.46 -12.37 13.66
CA ARG A 296 15.84 -12.05 14.01
C ARG A 296 15.94 -10.69 14.71
N ASN A 297 16.92 -10.58 15.59
CA ASN A 297 17.18 -9.36 16.35
C ASN A 297 18.69 -9.18 16.53
N GLN A 298 19.28 -8.21 15.83
CA GLN A 298 20.71 -7.96 15.83
C GLN A 298 21.29 -7.69 17.21
N ASP A 299 20.52 -7.08 18.12
CA ASP A 299 21.00 -6.69 19.45
C ASP A 299 20.99 -7.87 20.41
N LYS A 300 20.09 -8.84 20.17
CA LYS A 300 19.97 -10.08 20.97
C LYS A 300 20.76 -11.25 20.38
N SER A 301 21.07 -11.23 19.08
CA SER A 301 21.85 -12.26 18.39
C SER A 301 23.33 -11.91 18.34
N ARG A 302 24.01 -12.02 19.49
CA ARG A 302 25.48 -12.00 19.57
C ARG A 302 26.03 -13.42 19.56
N ALA A 303 27.05 -13.67 18.75
CA ALA A 303 27.82 -14.90 18.84
C ALA A 303 28.63 -14.94 20.16
N GLU A 304 29.05 -16.14 20.59
CA GLU A 304 29.83 -16.35 21.82
C GLU A 304 31.18 -15.60 21.80
N ASP A 305 31.72 -15.29 20.62
CA ASP A 305 32.93 -14.49 20.43
C ASP A 305 32.70 -12.97 20.42
N GLY A 306 31.45 -12.52 20.63
CA GLY A 306 31.05 -11.13 20.65
C GLY A 306 30.81 -10.50 19.27
N THR A 307 30.92 -11.27 18.18
CA THR A 307 30.59 -10.78 16.82
C THR A 307 29.08 -10.83 16.56
N HIS A 308 28.57 -9.89 15.75
CA HIS A 308 27.15 -9.87 15.38
C HIS A 308 26.88 -10.96 14.33
N ASP A 309 25.76 -11.68 14.46
CA ASP A 309 25.27 -12.57 13.39
C ASP A 309 25.04 -11.74 12.10
N PRO A 310 25.82 -11.97 11.02
CA PRO A 310 25.67 -11.21 9.78
C PRO A 310 24.26 -11.32 9.19
N ALA A 311 23.55 -12.43 9.44
CA ALA A 311 22.20 -12.65 8.94
C ALA A 311 21.13 -11.89 9.75
N ALA A 312 21.48 -11.36 10.93
CA ALA A 312 20.61 -10.58 11.79
C ALA A 312 20.78 -9.07 11.60
N VAL A 313 21.81 -8.62 10.90
CA VAL A 313 22.09 -7.18 10.69
C VAL A 313 20.87 -6.46 10.09
N GLY A 314 20.52 -5.35 10.74
CA GLY A 314 19.35 -4.52 10.48
C GLY A 314 18.03 -5.06 11.05
N HIS A 315 17.94 -6.32 11.50
CA HIS A 315 16.71 -6.89 12.06
C HIS A 315 16.56 -6.59 13.55
N ARG A 316 15.34 -6.26 14.00
CA ARG A 316 15.04 -5.91 15.40
C ARG A 316 13.64 -6.37 15.83
N CYS A 317 13.18 -7.51 15.30
CA CYS A 317 11.95 -8.12 15.78
C CYS A 317 12.12 -8.50 17.26
N ASP A 318 11.11 -8.30 18.08
CA ASP A 318 11.17 -8.62 19.50
C ASP A 318 9.91 -9.38 19.91
N GLU A 319 10.09 -10.62 20.37
CA GLU A 319 8.99 -11.47 20.81
C GLU A 319 8.48 -11.10 22.21
N VAL A 320 9.21 -10.26 22.96
CA VAL A 320 8.77 -9.75 24.27
C VAL A 320 7.78 -8.60 24.10
N GLU A 321 8.00 -7.75 23.11
CA GLU A 321 7.19 -6.56 22.86
C GLU A 321 5.91 -6.87 22.08
N VAL A 322 4.86 -6.09 22.34
CA VAL A 322 3.66 -6.04 21.50
C VAL A 322 3.61 -4.72 20.77
N VAL A 323 3.72 -4.78 19.44
CA VAL A 323 3.81 -3.61 18.57
C VAL A 323 2.45 -3.20 18.01
N LEU A 324 2.31 -1.89 17.76
CA LEU A 324 1.15 -1.28 17.13
C LEU A 324 1.10 -1.59 15.63
N ASP A 325 -0.12 -1.74 15.14
CA ASP A 325 -0.42 -1.71 13.70
C ASP A 325 -0.11 -0.32 13.12
N PRO A 326 0.73 -0.18 12.08
CA PRO A 326 1.00 1.10 11.43
C PRO A 326 -0.27 1.74 10.84
N TYR A 327 -1.29 0.94 10.50
CA TYR A 327 -2.59 1.36 9.96
C TYR A 327 -3.66 1.54 11.05
N ALA A 328 -3.29 1.55 12.33
CA ALA A 328 -4.22 1.79 13.44
C ALA A 328 -4.93 3.15 13.29
N ARG A 329 -6.27 3.11 13.23
CA ARG A 329 -7.12 4.30 13.03
C ARG A 329 -7.41 5.09 14.31
N ALA A 330 -7.19 4.46 15.47
CA ALA A 330 -7.19 5.07 16.78
C ALA A 330 -6.34 4.22 17.73
N ILE A 331 -5.62 4.87 18.65
CA ILE A 331 -4.71 4.22 19.61
C ILE A 331 -5.12 4.59 21.03
N LEU A 332 -5.02 3.62 21.95
CA LEU A 332 -5.13 3.82 23.39
C LEU A 332 -3.80 3.46 24.06
N SER A 333 -3.39 4.31 24.99
CA SER A 333 -2.35 4.01 25.98
C SER A 333 -2.62 4.81 27.26
N ARG A 334 -2.67 6.14 27.12
CA ARG A 334 -2.97 7.10 28.19
C ARG A 334 -4.07 8.04 27.71
N ARG A 335 -5.07 8.26 28.55
CA ARG A 335 -6.28 9.03 28.20
C ARG A 335 -6.12 10.54 28.34
N ARG A 336 -5.18 11.02 29.16
CA ARG A 336 -5.05 12.45 29.50
C ARG A 336 -3.66 12.98 29.18
N TYR A 337 -3.62 14.17 28.60
CA TYR A 337 -2.37 14.88 28.32
C TYR A 337 -1.57 15.09 29.61
N GLY A 338 -0.30 14.68 29.59
CA GLY A 338 0.64 14.84 30.69
C GLY A 338 0.46 13.86 31.85
N ALA A 339 -0.54 12.97 31.80
CA ALA A 339 -0.69 11.91 32.80
C ALA A 339 0.33 10.81 32.54
N LEU A 340 1.13 10.45 33.56
CA LEU A 340 2.03 9.31 33.51
C LEU A 340 1.24 7.99 33.40
N GLY A 341 1.90 6.96 32.87
CA GLY A 341 1.39 5.60 32.88
C GLY A 341 1.32 5.00 34.29
N PRO A 342 0.78 3.77 34.42
CA PRO A 342 0.60 3.09 35.71
C PRO A 342 1.90 2.99 36.51
N ARG A 343 1.86 3.37 37.79
CA ARG A 343 3.01 3.37 38.69
C ARG A 343 3.24 2.01 39.35
N GLU A 344 2.18 1.23 39.46
CA GLU A 344 2.14 -0.05 40.16
C GLU A 344 2.79 -1.18 39.36
N LEU A 345 3.10 -0.95 38.07
CA LEU A 345 3.74 -1.92 37.20
C LEU A 345 5.25 -1.95 37.40
N ASP A 346 5.80 -3.16 37.49
CA ASP A 346 7.23 -3.41 37.41
C ASP A 346 7.63 -3.63 35.94
N TYR A 347 8.00 -2.56 35.25
CA TYR A 347 8.45 -2.61 33.85
C TYR A 347 9.80 -3.34 33.67
N THR A 348 10.44 -3.82 34.75
CA THR A 348 11.63 -4.68 34.65
C THR A 348 11.28 -6.17 34.59
N ASP A 349 10.04 -6.54 34.91
CA ASP A 349 9.53 -7.90 34.73
C ASP A 349 9.25 -8.18 33.25
N PRO A 350 9.87 -9.21 32.63
CA PRO A 350 9.66 -9.53 31.22
C PRO A 350 8.23 -9.98 30.88
N ASN A 351 7.38 -10.26 31.86
CA ASN A 351 5.96 -10.61 31.65
C ASN A 351 5.04 -9.38 31.68
N VAL A 352 5.56 -8.21 32.04
CA VAL A 352 4.83 -6.94 32.06
C VAL A 352 5.11 -6.20 30.77
N LEU A 353 4.05 -5.87 30.03
CA LEU A 353 4.11 -5.14 28.78
C LEU A 353 4.26 -3.63 28.99
N GLY A 354 5.04 -3.00 28.11
CA GLY A 354 5.41 -1.59 28.17
C GLY A 354 6.84 -1.39 28.68
N LEU A 355 7.43 -0.25 28.33
CA LEU A 355 8.84 0.04 28.61
C LEU A 355 9.04 0.83 29.90
N ALA A 356 8.14 1.76 30.19
CA ALA A 356 8.21 2.65 31.36
C ALA A 356 6.87 3.36 31.56
N GLN A 357 6.72 4.13 32.65
CA GLN A 357 5.55 5.01 32.84
C GLN A 357 5.38 6.04 31.71
N THR A 358 6.46 6.45 31.05
CA THR A 358 6.40 7.36 29.89
C THR A 358 6.07 6.64 28.59
N TRP A 359 6.26 5.32 28.54
CA TRP A 359 6.02 4.43 27.40
C TRP A 359 5.26 3.16 27.86
N PRO A 360 4.03 3.28 28.41
CA PRO A 360 3.23 2.12 28.76
C PRO A 360 2.77 1.40 27.48
N GLN A 361 2.31 0.15 27.61
CA GLN A 361 1.78 -0.59 26.47
C GLN A 361 0.69 0.21 25.75
N MET A 362 0.75 0.20 24.42
CA MET A 362 -0.23 0.83 23.54
C MET A 362 -0.98 -0.24 22.76
N ALA A 363 -2.25 0.01 22.43
CA ALA A 363 -3.03 -0.88 21.58
C ALA A 363 -3.94 -0.08 20.65
N ALA A 364 -4.28 -0.67 19.50
CA ALA A 364 -5.17 -0.10 18.52
C ALA A 364 -6.63 -0.46 18.83
N TYR A 365 -7.54 0.49 18.65
CA TYR A 365 -8.97 0.21 18.70
C TYR A 365 -9.41 -0.55 17.45
N LEU A 366 -10.42 -1.42 17.61
CA LEU A 366 -11.11 -2.05 16.49
C LEU A 366 -12.00 -1.03 15.75
N PRO A 367 -12.16 -1.16 14.42
CA PRO A 367 -13.10 -0.34 13.67
C PRO A 367 -14.54 -0.63 14.09
N SER A 368 -15.39 0.39 14.20
CA SER A 368 -16.79 0.19 14.59
C SER A 368 -17.54 -0.74 13.61
N PRO A 369 -18.32 -1.74 14.09
CA PRO A 369 -19.20 -2.56 13.25
C PRO A 369 -20.19 -1.75 12.42
N GLY A 370 -20.61 -0.59 12.93
CA GLY A 370 -21.49 0.35 12.23
C GLY A 370 -20.87 0.99 10.99
N GLY A 371 -19.54 0.92 10.84
CA GLY A 371 -18.79 1.83 9.97
C GLY A 371 -18.51 3.16 10.67
N ASP A 372 -18.05 4.16 9.91
CA ASP A 372 -17.69 5.46 10.46
C ASP A 372 -18.90 6.31 10.87
N GLY A 373 -20.10 6.05 10.31
CA GLY A 373 -21.41 6.55 10.76
C GLY A 373 -21.53 8.07 10.95
N PHE A 374 -20.53 8.84 10.52
CA PHE A 374 -20.40 10.24 10.84
C PHE A 374 -21.21 11.06 9.85
N ASP A 375 -22.18 11.82 10.36
CA ASP A 375 -22.96 12.73 9.54
C ASP A 375 -22.15 14.00 9.22
N TRP A 376 -21.55 14.01 8.03
CA TRP A 376 -20.85 15.18 7.48
C TRP A 376 -21.77 16.36 7.18
N GLN A 377 -23.09 16.21 7.19
CA GLN A 377 -24.05 17.30 6.91
C GLN A 377 -23.81 17.99 5.57
N GLY A 378 -23.39 17.22 4.56
CA GLY A 378 -23.07 17.71 3.22
C GLY A 378 -21.70 18.38 3.08
N ASP A 379 -20.88 18.38 4.14
CA ASP A 379 -19.50 18.88 4.12
C ASP A 379 -18.64 18.23 3.05
N ARG A 380 -17.75 19.04 2.46
CA ARG A 380 -16.74 18.65 1.48
C ARG A 380 -15.53 19.56 1.65
N PRO A 381 -14.31 19.10 1.30
CA PRO A 381 -13.14 19.99 1.20
C PRO A 381 -13.47 21.24 0.38
N LEU A 382 -12.99 22.40 0.83
CA LEU A 382 -13.44 23.69 0.31
C LEU A 382 -12.88 23.99 -1.08
N GLY A 383 -11.63 23.59 -1.34
CA GLY A 383 -10.98 23.75 -2.64
C GLY A 383 -10.77 25.23 -3.00
N LEU A 384 -10.40 26.05 -2.01
CA LEU A 384 -10.06 27.44 -2.21
C LEU A 384 -8.80 27.55 -3.11
N PRO A 385 -8.71 28.57 -3.98
CA PRO A 385 -7.49 28.82 -4.74
C PRO A 385 -6.30 29.10 -3.79
N MET A 386 -5.17 28.45 -4.03
CA MET A 386 -3.97 28.57 -3.18
C MET A 386 -3.50 30.02 -3.03
N GLU A 387 -3.62 30.82 -4.09
CA GLU A 387 -3.26 32.24 -4.13
C GLU A 387 -4.11 33.13 -3.21
N ASP A 388 -5.31 32.66 -2.83
CA ASP A 388 -6.23 33.38 -1.96
C ASP A 388 -6.09 32.96 -0.48
N LEU A 389 -5.22 31.99 -0.18
CA LEU A 389 -5.05 31.49 1.18
C LEU A 389 -4.26 32.47 2.07
N VAL A 390 -4.79 32.67 3.27
CA VAL A 390 -4.10 33.27 4.41
C VAL A 390 -4.07 32.22 5.52
N ILE A 391 -2.92 31.58 5.66
CA ILE A 391 -2.71 30.43 6.55
C ILE A 391 -2.37 30.90 7.97
N TYR A 392 -3.01 30.28 8.97
CA TYR A 392 -2.71 30.48 10.38
C TYR A 392 -2.15 29.19 11.00
N GLU A 393 -0.84 29.16 11.25
CA GLU A 393 -0.19 28.08 11.98
C GLU A 393 -0.64 28.08 13.44
N MET A 394 -1.11 26.93 13.93
CA MET A 394 -1.59 26.83 15.30
C MET A 394 -1.43 25.44 15.89
N HIS A 395 -1.38 25.42 17.23
CA HIS A 395 -1.33 24.20 18.00
C HIS A 395 -2.68 23.93 18.67
N VAL A 396 -3.29 22.76 18.45
CA VAL A 396 -4.62 22.39 19.00
C VAL A 396 -4.70 22.66 20.50
N ARG A 397 -3.76 22.08 21.28
CA ARG A 397 -3.68 22.32 22.72
C ARG A 397 -3.43 23.79 23.08
N GLY A 398 -2.35 24.38 22.59
CA GLY A 398 -1.94 25.74 22.95
C GLY A 398 -2.99 26.81 22.67
N PHE A 399 -3.82 26.61 21.63
CA PHE A 399 -4.83 27.57 21.22
C PHE A 399 -5.88 27.86 22.30
N THR A 400 -6.28 26.86 23.09
CA THR A 400 -7.36 27.02 24.08
C THR A 400 -7.03 26.52 25.49
N GLN A 401 -5.81 26.03 25.75
CA GLN A 401 -5.42 25.51 27.07
C GLN A 401 -5.43 26.57 28.19
N HIS A 402 -5.13 27.84 27.87
CA HIS A 402 -5.06 28.89 28.89
C HIS A 402 -6.46 29.23 29.44
N PRO A 403 -6.64 29.44 30.76
CA PRO A 403 -7.96 29.71 31.36
C PRO A 403 -8.72 30.88 30.74
N SER A 404 -8.02 31.87 30.19
CA SER A 404 -8.65 33.00 29.49
C SER A 404 -9.35 32.62 28.18
N SER A 405 -9.17 31.40 27.68
CA SER A 405 -9.94 30.89 26.55
C SER A 405 -11.42 30.79 26.91
N GLY A 406 -11.75 30.42 28.15
CA GLY A 406 -13.13 30.29 28.62
C GLY A 406 -13.96 29.24 27.87
N VAL A 407 -13.30 28.22 27.27
CA VAL A 407 -13.97 27.09 26.60
C VAL A 407 -14.30 25.98 27.59
N GLU A 408 -15.25 25.11 27.26
CA GLU A 408 -15.62 23.98 28.12
C GLU A 408 -14.57 22.86 28.09
N ALA A 409 -13.87 22.70 26.96
CA ALA A 409 -12.88 21.65 26.75
C ALA A 409 -11.47 22.21 26.40
N PRO A 410 -10.73 22.80 27.36
CA PRO A 410 -9.46 23.48 27.09
C PRO A 410 -8.41 22.56 26.45
N GLY A 411 -7.80 23.04 25.37
CA GLY A 411 -6.69 22.37 24.69
C GLY A 411 -7.08 21.08 23.96
N THR A 412 -8.33 20.98 23.51
CA THR A 412 -8.88 19.84 22.76
C THR A 412 -9.42 20.25 21.39
N TYR A 413 -9.78 19.28 20.54
CA TYR A 413 -10.44 19.55 19.25
C TYR A 413 -11.76 20.30 19.44
N LEU A 414 -12.60 19.93 20.42
CA LEU A 414 -13.85 20.66 20.69
C LEU A 414 -13.61 22.05 21.26
N GLY A 415 -12.60 22.22 22.12
CA GLY A 415 -12.23 23.55 22.60
C GLY A 415 -11.80 24.48 21.46
N LEU A 416 -11.10 23.96 20.45
CA LEU A 416 -10.76 24.70 19.22
C LEU A 416 -12.02 25.14 18.47
N VAL A 417 -13.02 24.26 18.32
CA VAL A 417 -14.29 24.56 17.64
C VAL A 417 -14.98 25.79 18.25
N GLU A 418 -15.02 25.90 19.57
CA GLU A 418 -15.61 27.05 20.28
C GLU A 418 -14.94 28.40 19.95
N LYS A 419 -13.73 28.38 19.37
CA LYS A 419 -12.94 29.57 19.02
C LYS A 419 -12.76 29.78 17.52
N LEU A 420 -13.32 28.95 16.65
CA LEU A 420 -13.21 29.14 15.20
C LEU A 420 -13.82 30.47 14.70
N ASP A 421 -14.82 31.02 15.41
CA ASP A 421 -15.38 32.33 15.06
C ASP A 421 -14.35 33.47 15.21
N TYR A 422 -13.37 33.33 16.09
CA TYR A 422 -12.26 34.27 16.18
C TYR A 422 -11.39 34.20 14.92
N ILE A 423 -11.03 32.99 14.47
CA ILE A 423 -10.23 32.78 13.25
C ILE A 423 -10.93 33.38 12.03
N LYS A 424 -12.24 33.13 11.91
CA LYS A 424 -13.06 33.74 10.84
C LYS A 424 -13.07 35.26 10.90
N ARG A 425 -13.24 35.85 12.09
CA ARG A 425 -13.22 37.33 12.26
C ARG A 425 -11.85 37.95 12.00
N LEU A 426 -10.78 37.21 12.27
CA LEU A 426 -9.42 37.63 11.96
C LEU A 426 -9.20 37.74 10.44
N GLY A 427 -9.99 37.03 9.63
CA GLY A 427 -9.89 37.04 8.16
C GLY A 427 -9.05 35.89 7.59
N VAL A 428 -8.69 34.92 8.42
CA VAL A 428 -7.98 33.69 8.02
C VAL A 428 -8.97 32.72 7.39
N ASN A 429 -8.55 32.06 6.31
CA ASN A 429 -9.33 31.05 5.57
C ASN A 429 -8.64 29.68 5.47
N ALA A 430 -7.50 29.49 6.12
CA ALA A 430 -6.87 28.19 6.30
C ALA A 430 -6.15 28.12 7.66
N ILE A 431 -6.32 27.02 8.39
CA ILE A 431 -5.53 26.71 9.60
C ILE A 431 -4.52 25.61 9.28
N GLU A 432 -3.25 25.83 9.62
CA GLU A 432 -2.22 24.80 9.58
C GLU A 432 -2.01 24.28 11.00
N LEU A 433 -2.45 23.06 11.25
CA LEU A 433 -2.33 22.43 12.56
C LEU A 433 -0.95 21.80 12.69
N LEU A 434 -0.21 22.17 13.75
CA LEU A 434 0.94 21.39 14.24
C LEU A 434 0.53 19.91 14.42
N PRO A 435 1.50 18.97 14.41
CA PRO A 435 1.23 17.54 14.30
C PRO A 435 0.04 17.03 15.14
N VAL A 436 -0.96 16.50 14.44
CA VAL A 436 -2.19 15.93 15.04
C VAL A 436 -2.24 14.41 14.96
N PHE A 437 -1.23 13.77 14.36
CA PHE A 437 -1.09 12.32 14.41
C PHE A 437 -0.71 11.91 15.84
N GLU A 438 -1.05 10.70 16.25
CA GLU A 438 -0.71 10.20 17.59
C GLU A 438 0.80 10.30 17.83
N PHE A 439 1.20 10.99 18.92
CA PHE A 439 2.60 11.16 19.34
C PHE A 439 2.68 11.10 20.87
N ASN A 440 3.85 10.84 21.47
CA ASN A 440 3.98 10.77 22.93
C ASN A 440 4.52 12.07 23.54
N GLU A 441 3.68 12.86 24.22
CA GLU A 441 4.11 14.10 24.87
C GLU A 441 5.09 13.89 26.04
N LEU A 442 5.22 12.66 26.53
CA LEU A 442 6.07 12.29 27.67
C LEU A 442 7.41 11.66 27.27
N GLU A 443 7.72 11.55 25.98
CA GLU A 443 8.88 10.78 25.50
C GLU A 443 10.23 11.24 26.08
N TYR A 444 10.35 12.53 26.44
CA TYR A 444 11.50 13.11 27.14
C TYR A 444 11.08 13.85 28.41
N TYR A 445 10.06 13.33 29.11
CA TYR A 445 9.56 13.88 30.36
C TYR A 445 10.66 13.92 31.43
N SER A 446 11.08 15.13 31.79
CA SER A 446 12.08 15.37 32.83
C SER A 446 11.88 16.72 33.50
N PRO A 447 12.28 16.90 34.76
CA PRO A 447 12.32 18.22 35.39
C PRO A 447 13.17 19.21 34.58
N ILE A 448 12.79 20.49 34.59
CA ILE A 448 13.61 21.56 34.03
C ILE A 448 14.59 22.03 35.12
N PRO A 449 15.92 21.93 34.89
CA PRO A 449 16.89 22.40 35.88
C PRO A 449 16.67 23.87 36.26
N GLY A 450 16.57 24.16 37.56
CA GLY A 450 16.37 25.51 38.07
C GLY A 450 14.92 26.03 38.01
N GLN A 451 13.95 25.21 37.60
CA GLN A 451 12.52 25.58 37.63
C GLN A 451 11.72 24.56 38.46
N GLU A 452 11.24 24.98 39.63
CA GLU A 452 10.40 24.14 40.48
C GLU A 452 9.09 23.76 39.77
N ASN A 453 8.66 22.50 39.92
CA ASN A 453 7.42 21.96 39.37
C ASN A 453 7.22 22.15 37.86
N SER A 454 8.30 22.34 37.10
CA SER A 454 8.25 22.51 35.65
C SER A 454 8.96 21.34 34.97
N TYR A 455 8.32 20.76 33.97
CA TYR A 455 8.78 19.57 33.28
C TYR A 455 8.82 19.80 31.77
N ARG A 456 9.76 19.13 31.11
CA ARG A 456 9.86 19.09 29.65
C ARG A 456 8.82 18.12 29.11
N TYR A 457 8.21 18.49 27.99
CA TYR A 457 7.24 17.68 27.25
C TYR A 457 7.52 17.82 25.76
N ASN A 458 7.22 16.78 24.99
CA ASN A 458 6.97 16.98 23.57
C ASN A 458 5.63 17.67 23.39
N PHE A 459 5.66 19.00 23.42
CA PHE A 459 4.47 19.80 23.24
C PHE A 459 4.04 19.77 21.78
N TRP A 460 4.95 20.08 20.86
CA TRP A 460 4.65 20.27 19.44
C TRP A 460 4.22 19.01 18.70
N GLY A 461 4.75 17.84 19.06
CA GLY A 461 4.32 16.57 18.48
C GLY A 461 5.08 16.09 17.24
N TYR A 462 6.21 16.70 16.88
CA TYR A 462 7.10 16.24 15.79
C TYR A 462 7.89 14.98 16.17
N SER A 463 7.17 13.91 16.53
CA SER A 463 7.68 12.59 16.90
C SER A 463 6.53 11.58 16.84
N THR A 464 6.14 11.19 15.62
CA THR A 464 4.89 10.44 15.40
C THR A 464 5.00 8.97 15.84
N VAL A 465 3.98 8.50 16.56
CA VAL A 465 3.73 7.12 16.98
C VAL A 465 2.76 6.42 16.03
N GLY A 466 1.64 7.05 15.68
CA GLY A 466 0.58 6.46 14.86
C GLY A 466 0.07 7.40 13.78
N PHE A 467 0.39 7.10 12.52
CA PHE A 467 0.13 7.99 11.38
C PHE A 467 -1.33 8.04 10.94
N PHE A 468 -2.11 6.99 11.20
CA PHE A 468 -3.54 6.89 10.85
C PHE A 468 -4.46 7.24 12.03
N SER A 469 -3.90 7.60 13.18
CA SER A 469 -4.64 7.90 14.40
C SER A 469 -4.55 9.39 14.73
N PRO A 470 -5.67 10.10 14.94
CA PRO A 470 -5.63 11.40 15.58
C PRO A 470 -5.04 11.30 16.99
N MET A 471 -4.37 12.35 17.45
CA MET A 471 -3.79 12.43 18.79
C MET A 471 -4.89 12.31 19.83
N SER A 472 -4.92 11.16 20.50
CA SER A 472 -5.94 10.75 21.46
C SER A 472 -6.06 11.72 22.64
N ARG A 473 -4.92 12.28 23.09
CA ARG A 473 -4.86 13.21 24.24
C ARG A 473 -5.21 14.66 23.88
N TYR A 474 -5.57 14.93 22.64
CA TYR A 474 -6.27 16.16 22.24
C TYR A 474 -7.79 15.97 22.14
N SER A 475 -8.31 14.78 22.43
CA SER A 475 -9.77 14.55 22.49
C SER A 475 -10.31 14.74 23.90
N PHE A 476 -11.33 15.59 24.01
CA PHE A 476 -12.11 15.72 25.22
C PHE A 476 -12.86 14.42 25.55
N ALA A 477 -13.40 13.74 24.54
CA ALA A 477 -14.13 12.48 24.73
C ALA A 477 -13.24 11.38 25.32
N VAL A 478 -12.02 11.18 24.78
CA VAL A 478 -11.07 10.17 25.28
C VAL A 478 -10.65 10.47 26.73
N ALA A 479 -10.41 11.74 27.06
CA ALA A 479 -10.08 12.18 28.42
C ALA A 479 -11.18 11.90 29.45
N ASN A 480 -12.42 11.69 28.97
CA ASN A 480 -13.61 11.33 29.75
C ASN A 480 -14.06 9.87 29.54
N GLY A 481 -13.17 9.00 29.03
CA GLY A 481 -13.40 7.55 28.99
C GLY A 481 -14.09 7.04 27.72
N ALA A 482 -14.26 7.87 26.69
CA ALA A 482 -14.81 7.42 25.41
C ALA A 482 -13.78 6.61 24.60
N ASP A 483 -14.27 5.88 23.60
CA ASP A 483 -13.51 4.98 22.74
C ASP A 483 -12.83 5.69 21.54
N GLY A 484 -12.15 4.90 20.72
CA GLY A 484 -11.50 5.37 19.50
C GLY A 484 -12.47 5.95 18.46
N GLU A 485 -13.72 5.51 18.42
CA GLU A 485 -14.70 6.06 17.49
C GLU A 485 -15.12 7.48 17.91
N ALA A 486 -15.30 7.73 19.21
CA ALA A 486 -15.54 9.07 19.72
C ALA A 486 -14.38 10.03 19.40
N LEU A 487 -13.12 9.58 19.52
CA LEU A 487 -11.94 10.35 19.09
C LEU A 487 -12.03 10.77 17.62
N ARG A 488 -12.32 9.81 16.72
CA ARG A 488 -12.42 10.09 15.28
C ARG A 488 -13.55 11.09 14.99
N ARG A 489 -14.73 10.91 15.59
CA ARG A 489 -15.86 11.83 15.44
C ARG A 489 -15.54 13.23 15.96
N GLU A 490 -14.77 13.35 17.04
CA GLU A 490 -14.36 14.65 17.58
C GLU A 490 -13.49 15.43 16.59
N PHE A 491 -12.51 14.76 15.97
CA PHE A 491 -11.68 15.37 14.93
C PHE A 491 -12.51 15.74 13.69
N LYS A 492 -13.35 14.83 13.19
CA LYS A 492 -14.24 15.11 12.04
C LYS A 492 -15.18 16.29 12.32
N THR A 493 -15.67 16.41 13.55
CA THR A 493 -16.49 17.56 13.98
C THR A 493 -15.70 18.86 13.89
N MET A 494 -14.43 18.87 14.31
CA MET A 494 -13.57 20.04 14.19
C MET A 494 -13.40 20.49 12.73
N VAL A 495 -13.10 19.55 11.82
CA VAL A 495 -12.97 19.85 10.39
C VAL A 495 -14.27 20.39 9.80
N ARG A 496 -15.40 19.69 10.02
CA ARG A 496 -16.72 20.14 9.54
C ARG A 496 -17.06 21.55 10.01
N GLU A 497 -16.75 21.88 11.27
CA GLU A 497 -17.03 23.20 11.83
C GLU A 497 -16.08 24.30 11.31
N ALA A 498 -14.85 23.95 10.93
CA ALA A 498 -13.94 24.85 10.20
C ALA A 498 -14.47 25.14 8.79
N HIS A 499 -14.88 24.11 8.06
CA HIS A 499 -15.43 24.24 6.70
C HIS A 499 -16.72 25.08 6.66
N LYS A 500 -17.63 24.88 7.63
CA LYS A 500 -18.83 25.75 7.78
C LYS A 500 -18.49 27.23 7.92
N ARG A 501 -17.26 27.55 8.34
CA ARG A 501 -16.76 28.92 8.51
C ARG A 501 -15.95 29.41 7.31
N GLY A 502 -15.74 28.57 6.29
CA GLY A 502 -14.91 28.87 5.13
C GLY A 502 -13.41 28.80 5.45
N ILE A 503 -13.02 27.90 6.35
CA ILE A 503 -11.65 27.72 6.81
C ILE A 503 -11.18 26.32 6.41
N GLU A 504 -10.18 26.22 5.55
CA GLU A 504 -9.50 24.96 5.20
C GLU A 504 -8.64 24.45 6.37
N VAL A 505 -8.46 23.13 6.44
CA VAL A 505 -7.63 22.45 7.43
C VAL A 505 -6.43 21.81 6.73
N ILE A 506 -5.24 22.32 7.04
CA ILE A 506 -3.95 21.79 6.58
C ILE A 506 -3.28 21.08 7.76
N LEU A 507 -2.79 19.86 7.55
CA LEU A 507 -2.07 19.12 8.58
C LEU A 507 -0.56 19.19 8.38
N ASP A 508 0.17 19.55 9.43
CA ASP A 508 1.61 19.33 9.50
C ASP A 508 1.90 17.84 9.71
N VAL A 509 2.60 17.23 8.75
CA VAL A 509 2.84 15.77 8.70
C VAL A 509 4.33 15.44 8.70
N VAL A 510 4.70 14.48 9.55
CA VAL A 510 6.09 14.14 9.86
C VAL A 510 6.44 12.75 9.36
N PHE A 511 6.49 12.57 8.04
CA PHE A 511 6.86 11.28 7.43
C PHE A 511 8.37 11.03 7.37
N ASN A 512 9.18 11.97 7.85
CA ASN A 512 10.63 11.91 7.68
C ASN A 512 11.33 11.07 8.77
N HIS A 513 10.72 10.90 9.95
CA HIS A 513 11.19 10.07 11.06
C HIS A 513 10.01 9.61 11.94
N THR A 514 10.28 8.82 12.97
CA THR A 514 9.26 8.32 13.92
C THR A 514 9.72 8.48 15.37
N ALA A 515 8.79 8.31 16.31
CA ALA A 515 9.06 8.30 17.75
C ALA A 515 9.90 7.12 18.25
N GLU A 516 10.19 6.13 17.39
CA GLU A 516 11.06 5.00 17.76
C GLU A 516 12.52 5.42 17.94
N GLY A 517 12.92 6.63 17.50
CA GLY A 517 14.29 7.12 17.63
C GLY A 517 15.31 6.19 16.98
N ASN A 518 16.54 6.18 17.48
CA ASN A 518 17.58 5.23 17.07
C ASN A 518 17.47 3.89 17.83
N GLU A 519 18.52 3.08 17.83
CA GLU A 519 18.60 1.81 18.56
C GLU A 519 18.36 1.89 20.07
N ALA A 520 18.54 3.07 20.69
CA ALA A 520 18.29 3.28 22.11
C ALA A 520 16.85 3.77 22.40
N GLY A 521 16.06 4.04 21.36
CA GLY A 521 14.66 4.42 21.49
C GLY A 521 13.73 3.22 21.69
N PRO A 522 12.44 3.47 21.94
CA PRO A 522 11.47 2.41 22.21
C PRO A 522 11.11 1.63 20.95
N THR A 523 10.85 0.33 21.09
CA THR A 523 10.21 -0.48 20.03
C THR A 523 8.70 -0.43 20.24
N ILE A 524 7.97 0.24 19.35
CA ILE A 524 6.51 0.47 19.48
C ILE A 524 5.72 0.02 18.24
N SER A 525 6.32 0.01 17.05
CA SER A 525 5.63 -0.35 15.80
C SER A 525 6.62 -0.86 14.75
N MET A 526 7.07 0.02 13.86
CA MET A 526 7.77 -0.30 12.62
C MET A 526 9.08 -1.09 12.82
N ARG A 527 9.84 -0.79 13.88
CA ARG A 527 11.09 -1.49 14.23
C ARG A 527 10.84 -2.97 14.51
N GLY A 528 9.83 -3.28 15.32
CA GLY A 528 9.50 -4.65 15.69
C GLY A 528 8.82 -5.42 14.56
N LEU A 529 8.13 -4.73 13.65
CA LEU A 529 7.52 -5.33 12.46
C LEU A 529 8.54 -5.68 11.39
N ASP A 530 9.25 -4.68 10.85
CA ASP A 530 10.24 -4.87 9.78
C ASP A 530 11.21 -3.68 9.69
N ASN A 531 12.16 -3.63 10.62
CA ASN A 531 13.11 -2.53 10.76
C ASN A 531 13.85 -2.16 9.46
N ARG A 532 14.20 -3.16 8.62
CA ARG A 532 14.95 -2.97 7.37
C ARG A 532 14.12 -2.34 6.26
N VAL A 533 12.81 -2.58 6.30
CA VAL A 533 11.87 -1.99 5.34
C VAL A 533 11.55 -0.56 5.73
N TYR A 534 11.18 -0.33 6.99
CA TYR A 534 10.65 0.96 7.43
C TYR A 534 11.73 2.03 7.65
N TYR A 535 12.95 1.68 8.06
CA TYR A 535 14.01 2.66 8.36
C TYR A 535 15.16 2.62 7.36
N MET A 536 15.75 3.79 7.14
CA MET A 536 16.95 3.93 6.32
C MET A 536 18.17 3.52 7.14
N LEU A 537 18.81 2.41 6.76
CA LEU A 537 19.91 1.82 7.50
C LEU A 537 21.21 1.79 6.69
N ALA A 538 22.33 1.99 7.39
CA ALA A 538 23.66 1.68 6.89
C ALA A 538 23.91 0.15 6.90
N PRO A 539 24.96 -0.35 6.22
CA PRO A 539 25.20 -1.79 6.11
C PRO A 539 25.40 -2.53 7.43
N GLY A 540 25.81 -1.86 8.52
CA GLY A 540 25.95 -2.45 9.86
C GLY A 540 24.66 -2.43 10.68
N GLY A 541 23.55 -1.91 10.13
CA GLY A 541 22.28 -1.76 10.83
C GLY A 541 22.15 -0.44 11.61
N GLU A 542 23.09 0.49 11.44
CA GLU A 542 23.01 1.83 12.01
C GLU A 542 21.94 2.66 11.31
N TYR A 543 21.19 3.47 12.06
CA TYR A 543 20.17 4.35 11.49
C TYR A 543 20.82 5.57 10.83
N TYR A 544 20.47 5.84 9.56
CA TYR A 544 20.70 7.17 9.02
C TYR A 544 19.87 8.19 9.79
N ASN A 545 20.48 9.31 10.15
CA ASN A 545 19.85 10.35 10.96
C ASN A 545 19.77 11.69 10.23
N TYR A 546 19.21 11.70 9.02
CA TYR A 546 19.01 12.93 8.25
C TYR A 546 18.00 13.87 8.90
N SER A 547 17.06 13.34 9.70
CA SER A 547 16.07 14.13 10.45
C SER A 547 16.69 14.89 11.62
N GLY A 548 17.80 14.39 12.18
CA GLY A 548 18.34 14.83 13.46
C GLY A 548 17.62 14.25 14.68
N CYS A 549 16.62 13.39 14.49
CA CYS A 549 15.75 12.83 15.54
C CYS A 549 16.06 11.36 15.90
N GLY A 550 17.14 10.79 15.38
CA GLY A 550 17.63 9.44 15.70
C GLY A 550 17.40 8.42 14.58
N ASN A 551 16.34 8.57 13.79
CA ASN A 551 16.10 7.73 12.61
C ASN A 551 15.67 8.54 11.39
N THR A 552 15.66 7.89 10.24
CA THR A 552 15.07 8.41 9.00
C THR A 552 14.15 7.34 8.43
N LEU A 553 12.89 7.69 8.17
CA LEU A 553 11.95 6.77 7.53
C LEU A 553 12.38 6.50 6.08
N ASN A 554 12.27 5.25 5.65
CA ASN A 554 12.74 4.79 4.34
C ASN A 554 11.76 5.13 3.21
N CYS A 555 11.41 6.42 3.08
CA CYS A 555 10.25 6.93 2.33
C CYS A 555 10.09 6.40 0.90
N ASN A 556 11.19 6.10 0.21
CA ASN A 556 11.17 5.64 -1.18
C ASN A 556 11.17 4.11 -1.36
N HIS A 557 11.21 3.33 -0.28
CA HIS A 557 10.96 1.89 -0.33
C HIS A 557 9.50 1.64 -0.73
N PRO A 558 9.17 0.70 -1.63
CA PRO A 558 7.80 0.52 -2.14
C PRO A 558 6.73 0.41 -1.06
N VAL A 559 6.93 -0.46 -0.07
CA VAL A 559 6.00 -0.65 1.06
C VAL A 559 5.79 0.63 1.88
N VAL A 560 6.86 1.38 2.13
CA VAL A 560 6.78 2.63 2.91
C VAL A 560 6.13 3.74 2.09
N ARG A 561 6.38 3.78 0.78
CA ARG A 561 5.74 4.71 -0.13
C ARG A 561 4.23 4.48 -0.19
N ASP A 562 3.81 3.21 -0.32
CA ASP A 562 2.39 2.84 -0.33
C ASP A 562 1.75 3.21 1.01
N PHE A 563 2.42 2.94 2.13
CA PHE A 563 1.99 3.39 3.46
C PHE A 563 1.78 4.91 3.56
N ILE A 564 2.73 5.73 3.07
CA ILE A 564 2.60 7.19 3.09
C ILE A 564 1.42 7.64 2.21
N VAL A 565 1.30 7.10 1.00
CA VAL A 565 0.23 7.46 0.06
C VAL A 565 -1.15 7.06 0.62
N ASP A 566 -1.26 5.88 1.23
CA ASP A 566 -2.49 5.42 1.85
C ASP A 566 -2.86 6.26 3.08
N CYS A 567 -1.86 6.70 3.86
CA CYS A 567 -2.07 7.63 4.97
C CYS A 567 -2.64 8.97 4.48
N LEU A 568 -2.01 9.59 3.49
CA LEU A 568 -2.48 10.86 2.92
C LEU A 568 -3.90 10.74 2.36
N ARG A 569 -4.19 9.66 1.62
CA ARG A 569 -5.54 9.37 1.12
C ARG A 569 -6.54 9.18 2.24
N TYR A 570 -6.16 8.46 3.29
CA TYR A 570 -7.02 8.23 4.45
C TYR A 570 -7.43 9.56 5.10
N TRP A 571 -6.50 10.48 5.36
CA TRP A 571 -6.82 11.78 5.95
C TRP A 571 -7.71 12.66 5.07
N VAL A 572 -7.50 12.64 3.74
CA VAL A 572 -8.37 13.37 2.80
C VAL A 572 -9.77 12.74 2.73
N LEU A 573 -9.85 11.42 2.53
CA LEU A 573 -11.12 10.73 2.28
C LEU A 573 -11.97 10.55 3.54
N GLU A 574 -11.34 10.27 4.69
CA GLU A 574 -12.07 9.95 5.92
C GLU A 574 -12.26 11.15 6.84
N TYR A 575 -11.41 12.18 6.74
CA TYR A 575 -11.44 13.37 7.59
C TYR A 575 -11.63 14.68 6.83
N HIS A 576 -11.72 14.65 5.50
CA HIS A 576 -11.93 15.83 4.65
C HIS A 576 -10.84 16.91 4.81
N VAL A 577 -9.62 16.54 5.19
CA VAL A 577 -8.48 17.47 5.24
C VAL A 577 -8.21 18.04 3.85
N ASP A 578 -7.95 19.35 3.75
CA ASP A 578 -7.76 20.07 2.48
C ASP A 578 -6.31 20.03 1.98
N GLY A 579 -5.33 19.89 2.89
CA GLY A 579 -3.93 19.90 2.51
C GLY A 579 -2.97 19.37 3.57
N PHE A 580 -1.70 19.27 3.18
CA PHE A 580 -0.62 18.83 4.05
C PHE A 580 0.61 19.72 3.90
N ARG A 581 1.24 20.04 5.03
CA ARG A 581 2.57 20.64 5.10
C ARG A 581 3.56 19.57 5.55
N PHE A 582 4.54 19.26 4.71
CA PHE A 582 5.48 18.16 4.96
C PHE A 582 6.72 18.66 5.72
N ASP A 583 6.88 18.19 6.95
CA ASP A 583 8.07 18.45 7.73
C ASP A 583 9.32 17.80 7.12
N LEU A 584 10.42 18.56 7.08
CA LEU A 584 11.71 18.17 6.50
C LEU A 584 11.58 17.41 5.16
N ALA A 585 10.71 17.89 4.26
CA ALA A 585 10.30 17.22 3.03
C ALA A 585 11.45 16.77 2.11
N SER A 586 12.64 17.36 2.23
CA SER A 586 13.85 16.91 1.51
C SER A 586 14.17 15.43 1.75
N ILE A 587 13.85 14.86 2.90
CA ILE A 587 14.06 13.43 3.17
C ILE A 587 13.26 12.54 2.22
N MET A 588 12.07 12.95 1.82
CA MET A 588 11.24 12.21 0.85
C MET A 588 11.88 12.15 -0.54
N THR A 589 12.86 13.00 -0.84
CA THR A 589 13.61 12.99 -2.11
C THR A 589 14.82 12.05 -2.09
N ARG A 590 15.22 11.55 -0.92
CA ARG A 590 16.41 10.70 -0.75
C ARG A 590 16.13 9.27 -1.20
N ALA A 591 17.06 8.66 -1.91
CA ALA A 591 16.99 7.24 -2.22
C ALA A 591 16.91 6.41 -0.93
N HIS A 592 16.15 5.31 -0.99
CA HIS A 592 15.98 4.38 0.12
C HIS A 592 17.23 3.50 0.30
N SER A 593 17.46 2.98 1.50
CA SER A 593 18.47 1.93 1.70
C SER A 593 17.95 0.62 1.10
N ALA A 594 18.56 0.15 0.01
CA ALA A 594 18.20 -1.07 -0.72
C ALA A 594 19.25 -2.19 -0.55
N TRP A 595 19.85 -2.28 0.64
CA TRP A 595 20.97 -3.20 0.86
C TRP A 595 20.51 -4.66 0.86
N HIS A 596 20.93 -5.39 -0.16
CA HIS A 596 20.97 -6.86 -0.15
C HIS A 596 22.34 -7.30 0.38
N PRO A 597 22.43 -8.00 1.52
CA PRO A 597 23.70 -8.47 2.10
C PRO A 597 24.46 -9.50 1.24
N GLN A 598 23.99 -9.79 0.02
CA GLN A 598 24.51 -10.84 -0.86
C GLN A 598 24.90 -10.33 -2.25
N LYS A 599 25.08 -9.02 -2.44
CA LYS A 599 25.68 -8.46 -3.66
C LYS A 599 26.82 -7.51 -3.35
#